data_AF-A0AAP8TU57-F1
#
_entry.id   AF-A0AAP8TU57-F1
#
_cell.length_a   1.000
_cell.length_b   1.000
_cell.length_c   1.000
_cell.angle_alpha   90.00
_cell.angle_beta   90.00
_cell.angle_gamma   90.00
#
_symmetry.space_group_name_H-M   'P 1'
#
loop_
_entity.id
_entity.type
_entity.pdbx_description
1 polymer ?
#
loop_
_entity_poly.entity_id
_entity_poly.type
_entity_poly.pdbx_seq_one_letter_code
_entity_poly.pdbx_strand_id
1 'polypeptide(L)'
;MSLLSKTRELNILLQKHKGIAVNFKDVAQTISSVTESNVFIVSRKGKILGSSLNELLKNQRIIDMLEDRHIPSEYTEQLMDVRETRSNIGIDEVLTVFPPENKELFNESKTTIFPILGGGERLGTLVLGRVQDDFSENDLVLGEYAATVIGMEILREKHNEVEQDARDKAAINMAISSLSYSESEAIEHIFEELGGKEGLLIASKVADRVGITRSVIVNALRKLESAGVIESRSLGMKGTFIRVKKDKFLDELERLKSE
;
A
#
# COMPACT_ATOMS: atom_id res chain seq x y z
N MET A 1 19.28 25.89 -8.49
CA MET A 1 20.22 24.74 -8.41
C MET A 1 20.51 24.20 -9.81
N SER A 2 21.68 23.63 -10.07
CA SER A 2 21.92 22.93 -11.35
C SER A 2 21.09 21.64 -11.43
N LEU A 3 20.78 21.19 -12.65
CA LEU A 3 20.06 19.92 -12.87
C LEU A 3 20.76 18.75 -12.18
N LEU A 4 22.10 18.68 -12.24
CA LEU A 4 22.88 17.63 -11.58
C LEU A 4 22.73 17.63 -10.05
N SER A 5 22.64 18.80 -9.42
CA SER A 5 22.40 18.87 -7.98
C SER A 5 21.00 18.39 -7.62
N LYS A 6 19.99 18.78 -8.41
CA LYS A 6 18.59 18.34 -8.24
C LYS A 6 18.46 16.82 -8.41
N THR A 7 19.10 16.23 -9.41
CA THR A 7 19.07 14.76 -9.61
C THR A 7 19.77 14.01 -8.48
N ARG A 8 20.87 14.55 -7.93
CA ARG A 8 21.54 13.97 -6.75
C ARG A 8 20.65 13.98 -5.51
N GLU A 9 19.92 15.06 -5.29
CA GLU A 9 18.99 15.16 -4.17
C GLU A 9 17.89 14.09 -4.25
N LEU A 10 17.31 13.91 -5.44
CA LEU A 10 16.32 12.86 -5.69
C LEU A 10 16.92 11.45 -5.46
N ASN A 11 18.14 11.21 -5.95
CA ASN A 11 18.85 9.94 -5.74
C ASN A 11 19.11 9.62 -4.27
N ILE A 12 19.50 10.60 -3.47
CA ILE A 12 19.81 10.41 -2.04
C ILE A 12 18.58 9.92 -1.28
N LEU A 13 17.40 10.44 -1.59
CA LEU A 13 16.16 9.97 -0.97
C LEU A 13 15.98 8.46 -1.24
N LEU A 14 16.07 8.05 -2.50
CA LEU A 14 15.86 6.66 -2.92
C LEU A 14 16.89 5.70 -2.30
N GLN A 15 18.15 6.13 -2.22
CA GLN A 15 19.23 5.30 -1.68
C GLN A 15 19.20 5.19 -0.15
N LYS A 16 18.58 6.15 0.55
CA LYS A 16 18.48 6.12 2.02
C LYS A 16 17.42 5.15 2.54
N HIS A 17 16.45 4.75 1.72
CA HIS A 17 15.46 3.73 2.08
C HIS A 17 16.12 2.34 2.09
N LYS A 18 16.82 2.02 3.18
CA LYS A 18 17.52 0.75 3.43
C LYS A 18 16.54 -0.42 3.60
N GLY A 19 16.03 -0.96 2.50
CA GLY A 19 15.22 -2.19 2.49
C GLY A 19 13.77 -2.04 2.97
N ILE A 20 13.36 -0.84 3.37
CA ILE A 20 11.96 -0.50 3.73
C ILE A 20 11.26 0.07 2.48
N ALA A 21 9.96 -0.14 2.36
CA ALA A 21 9.14 0.45 1.30
C ALA A 21 9.34 1.98 1.24
N VAL A 22 9.43 2.52 0.02
CA VAL A 22 9.59 3.96 -0.19
C VAL A 22 8.30 4.67 0.20
N ASN A 23 8.45 5.74 0.98
CA ASN A 23 7.33 6.58 1.36
C ASN A 23 7.04 7.60 0.25
N PHE A 24 5.96 7.40 -0.49
CA PHE A 24 5.57 8.29 -1.59
C PHE A 24 5.32 9.74 -1.15
N LYS A 25 5.03 9.98 0.14
CA LYS A 25 4.95 11.34 0.68
C LYS A 25 6.30 12.05 0.65
N ASP A 26 7.36 11.36 1.07
CA ASP A 26 8.72 11.91 1.10
C ASP A 26 9.22 12.13 -0.34
N VAL A 27 8.89 11.22 -1.26
CA VAL A 27 9.16 11.37 -2.70
C VAL A 27 8.47 12.61 -3.25
N ALA A 28 7.18 12.80 -2.97
CA ALA A 28 6.44 13.97 -3.43
C ALA A 28 7.04 15.28 -2.89
N GLN A 29 7.50 15.30 -1.64
CA GLN A 29 8.18 16.46 -1.05
C GLN A 29 9.51 16.77 -1.72
N THR A 30 10.34 15.75 -1.99
CA THR A 30 11.61 15.97 -2.70
C THR A 30 11.38 16.45 -4.13
N ILE A 31 10.41 15.88 -4.86
CA ILE A 31 10.05 16.35 -6.21
C ILE A 31 9.58 17.81 -6.14
N SER A 32 8.72 18.14 -5.18
CA SER A 32 8.19 19.49 -4.97
C SER A 32 9.31 20.49 -4.68
N SER A 33 10.30 20.12 -3.85
CA SER A 33 11.50 20.94 -3.57
C SER A 33 12.36 21.17 -4.81
N VAL A 34 12.70 20.12 -5.56
CA VAL A 34 13.62 20.24 -6.70
C VAL A 34 12.96 20.86 -7.93
N THR A 35 11.65 20.71 -8.09
CA THR A 35 10.89 21.29 -9.21
C THR A 35 10.15 22.56 -8.83
N GLU A 36 10.16 23.00 -7.57
CA GLU A 36 9.42 24.18 -7.10
C GLU A 36 7.97 24.15 -7.59
N SER A 37 7.28 23.04 -7.32
CA SER A 37 5.92 22.78 -7.82
C SER A 37 5.06 22.01 -6.82
N ASN A 38 3.74 22.07 -7.02
CA ASN A 38 2.77 21.20 -6.37
C ASN A 38 2.83 19.82 -7.00
N VAL A 39 2.85 18.77 -6.20
CA VAL A 39 3.04 17.39 -6.67
C VAL A 39 1.90 16.50 -6.20
N PHE A 40 1.35 15.71 -7.13
CA PHE A 40 0.50 14.56 -6.84
C PHE A 40 1.08 13.29 -7.47
N ILE A 41 1.14 12.22 -6.68
CA ILE A 41 1.43 10.87 -7.15
C ILE A 41 0.14 10.07 -7.01
N VAL A 42 -0.43 9.67 -8.15
CA VAL A 42 -1.76 9.08 -8.21
C VAL A 42 -1.69 7.66 -8.78
N SER A 43 -2.40 6.73 -8.17
CA SER A 43 -2.56 5.37 -8.70
C SER A 43 -3.49 5.34 -9.91
N ARG A 44 -3.52 4.21 -10.63
CA ARG A 44 -4.48 3.95 -11.73
C ARG A 44 -5.95 4.19 -11.39
N LYS A 45 -6.32 4.05 -10.11
CA LYS A 45 -7.71 4.15 -9.65
C LYS A 45 -8.05 5.51 -9.04
N GLY A 46 -7.13 6.46 -9.02
CA GLY A 46 -7.38 7.79 -8.45
C GLY A 46 -6.94 7.93 -6.98
N LYS A 47 -6.47 6.85 -6.34
CA LYS A 47 -5.90 6.93 -4.98
C LYS A 47 -4.63 7.78 -4.98
N ILE A 48 -4.57 8.75 -4.07
CA ILE A 48 -3.39 9.60 -3.84
C ILE A 48 -2.38 8.79 -3.00
N LEU A 49 -1.28 8.40 -3.63
CA LEU A 49 -0.19 7.68 -2.99
C LEU A 49 0.68 8.64 -2.17
N GLY A 50 0.94 9.83 -2.72
CA GLY A 50 1.68 10.90 -2.06
C GLY A 50 1.37 12.25 -2.69
N SER A 51 1.47 13.32 -1.90
CA SER A 51 1.30 14.69 -2.36
C SER A 51 2.20 15.65 -1.58
N SER A 52 2.58 16.76 -2.21
CA SER A 52 3.27 17.89 -1.59
C SER A 52 2.74 19.16 -2.25
N LEU A 53 1.90 19.90 -1.53
CA LEU A 53 1.15 21.04 -2.05
C LEU A 53 1.45 22.28 -1.23
N ASN A 54 1.43 23.43 -1.89
CA ASN A 54 1.55 24.76 -1.27
C ASN A 54 0.31 25.60 -1.62
N GLU A 55 0.23 26.14 -2.82
CA GLU A 55 -0.83 27.08 -3.22
C GLU A 55 -2.20 26.42 -3.32
N LEU A 56 -2.25 25.14 -3.68
CA LEU A 56 -3.49 24.37 -3.83
C LEU A 56 -4.22 24.10 -2.51
N LEU A 57 -3.54 24.20 -1.36
CA LEU A 57 -4.15 23.99 -0.03
C LEU A 57 -5.15 25.08 0.36
N LYS A 58 -5.28 26.16 -0.43
CA LYS A 58 -6.25 27.23 -0.18
C LYS A 58 -7.66 26.89 -0.66
N ASN A 59 -7.83 25.83 -1.45
CA ASN A 59 -9.12 25.43 -2.00
C ASN A 59 -9.69 24.23 -1.22
N GLN A 60 -10.95 24.33 -0.78
CA GLN A 60 -11.61 23.31 0.05
C GLN A 60 -11.71 21.96 -0.66
N ARG A 61 -12.01 21.94 -1.97
CA ARG A 61 -12.11 20.70 -2.75
C ARG A 61 -10.80 19.92 -2.74
N ILE A 62 -9.66 20.61 -2.80
CA ILE A 62 -8.34 19.97 -2.70
C ILE A 62 -8.12 19.39 -1.30
N ILE A 63 -8.56 20.08 -0.25
CA ILE A 63 -8.48 19.58 1.13
C ILE A 63 -9.30 18.29 1.26
N ASP A 64 -10.54 18.30 0.77
CA ASP A 64 -11.44 17.14 0.81
C ASP A 64 -10.83 15.94 0.05
N MET A 65 -10.25 16.17 -1.14
CA MET A 65 -9.53 15.12 -1.89
C MET A 65 -8.35 14.51 -1.11
N LEU A 66 -7.62 15.32 -0.35
CA LEU A 66 -6.50 14.84 0.47
C LEU A 66 -6.98 14.04 1.68
N GLU A 67 -8.09 14.43 2.31
CA GLU A 67 -8.73 13.69 3.41
C GLU A 67 -9.26 12.33 2.92
N ASP A 68 -9.95 12.33 1.79
CA ASP A 68 -10.47 11.12 1.13
C ASP A 68 -9.36 10.27 0.49
N ARG A 69 -8.15 10.84 0.36
CA ARG A 69 -6.99 10.27 -0.35
C ARG A 69 -7.35 9.81 -1.77
N HIS A 70 -8.22 10.56 -2.44
CA HIS A 70 -8.72 10.24 -3.77
C HIS A 70 -8.94 11.50 -4.60
N ILE A 71 -8.57 11.42 -5.87
CA ILE A 71 -8.99 12.40 -6.87
C ILE A 71 -10.31 11.96 -7.52
N PRO A 72 -11.05 12.86 -8.19
CA PRO A 72 -12.30 12.53 -8.88
C PRO A 72 -12.09 11.44 -9.93
N SER A 73 -13.06 10.55 -10.05
CA SER A 73 -13.00 9.43 -11.00
C SER A 73 -12.92 9.90 -12.45
N GLU A 74 -13.67 10.93 -12.83
CA GLU A 74 -13.62 11.52 -14.18
C GLU A 74 -12.22 12.04 -14.52
N TYR A 75 -11.59 12.76 -13.59
CA TYR A 75 -10.22 13.25 -13.77
C TYR A 75 -9.22 12.08 -13.83
N THR A 76 -9.44 11.02 -13.04
CA THR A 76 -8.61 9.82 -13.08
C THR A 76 -8.62 9.17 -14.46
N GLU A 77 -9.79 9.03 -15.09
CA GLU A 77 -9.93 8.45 -16.42
C GLU A 77 -9.19 9.28 -17.47
N GLN A 78 -9.34 10.61 -17.43
CA GLN A 78 -8.63 11.52 -18.32
C GLN A 78 -7.10 11.43 -18.19
N LEU A 79 -6.58 11.29 -16.96
CA LEU A 79 -5.15 11.09 -16.75
C LEU A 79 -4.65 9.78 -17.34
N MET A 80 -5.48 8.74 -17.39
CA MET A 80 -5.12 7.43 -17.94
C MET A 80 -5.02 7.45 -19.48
N ASP A 81 -5.74 8.35 -20.14
CA ASP A 81 -5.67 8.54 -21.60
C ASP A 81 -4.37 9.22 -22.06
N VAL A 82 -3.70 9.96 -21.17
CA VAL A 82 -2.41 10.60 -21.46
C VAL A 82 -1.30 9.56 -21.50
N ARG A 83 -0.81 9.20 -22.70
CA ARG A 83 0.22 8.14 -22.87
C ARG A 83 1.67 8.62 -22.86
N GLU A 84 1.89 9.88 -23.14
CA GLU A 84 3.20 10.54 -23.16
C GLU A 84 3.17 11.79 -22.29
N THR A 85 4.33 12.28 -21.87
CA THR A 85 4.44 13.49 -21.07
C THR A 85 3.75 14.67 -21.78
N ARG A 86 2.79 15.30 -21.12
CA ARG A 86 2.15 16.55 -21.58
C ARG A 86 2.51 17.67 -20.62
N SER A 87 3.21 18.68 -21.12
CA SER A 87 3.72 19.79 -20.32
C SER A 87 3.01 21.11 -20.60
N ASN A 88 3.09 22.03 -19.63
CA ASN A 88 2.60 23.41 -19.74
C ASN A 88 1.12 23.54 -20.13
N ILE A 89 0.31 22.57 -19.68
CA ILE A 89 -1.15 22.55 -19.85
C ILE A 89 -1.73 23.75 -19.10
N GLY A 90 -2.55 24.55 -19.79
CA GLY A 90 -3.14 25.76 -19.22
C GLY A 90 -4.34 25.49 -18.31
N ILE A 91 -4.72 26.48 -17.51
CA ILE A 91 -5.87 26.42 -16.59
C ILE A 91 -7.22 26.13 -17.27
N ASP A 92 -7.34 26.43 -18.57
CA ASP A 92 -8.55 26.21 -19.37
C ASP A 92 -8.70 24.78 -19.91
N GLU A 93 -7.63 24.00 -19.85
CA GLU A 93 -7.66 22.61 -20.30
C GLU A 93 -8.16 21.69 -19.18
N VAL A 94 -8.93 20.68 -19.56
CA VAL A 94 -9.53 19.71 -18.61
C VAL A 94 -8.48 18.95 -17.80
N LEU A 95 -7.27 18.81 -18.34
CA LEU A 95 -6.13 18.15 -17.71
C LEU A 95 -5.39 19.03 -16.69
N THR A 96 -5.88 20.23 -16.38
CA THR A 96 -5.30 21.07 -15.33
C THR A 96 -5.47 20.44 -13.95
N VAL A 97 -4.42 20.52 -13.13
CA VAL A 97 -4.49 20.12 -11.71
C VAL A 97 -5.14 21.19 -10.83
N PHE A 98 -5.26 22.42 -11.35
CA PHE A 98 -5.78 23.56 -10.61
C PHE A 98 -7.31 23.61 -10.66
N PRO A 99 -7.98 23.96 -9.55
CA PRO A 99 -9.44 24.02 -9.55
C PRO A 99 -10.00 25.09 -10.51
N PRO A 100 -10.84 24.71 -11.50
CA PRO A 100 -11.40 25.66 -12.46
C PRO A 100 -12.21 26.80 -11.80
N GLU A 101 -12.84 26.54 -10.66
CA GLU A 101 -13.56 27.54 -9.87
C GLU A 101 -12.68 28.69 -9.36
N ASN A 102 -11.36 28.49 -9.28
CA ASN A 102 -10.39 29.48 -8.82
C ASN A 102 -9.53 30.00 -9.99
N LYS A 103 -10.04 29.94 -11.23
CA LYS A 103 -9.28 30.33 -12.45
C LYS A 103 -8.63 31.71 -12.34
N GLU A 104 -9.30 32.69 -11.75
CA GLU A 104 -8.75 34.05 -11.58
C GLU A 104 -7.46 34.08 -10.75
N LEU A 105 -7.31 33.17 -9.77
CA LEU A 105 -6.13 33.06 -8.93
C LEU A 105 -4.98 32.27 -9.60
N PHE A 106 -5.31 31.46 -10.60
CA PHE A 106 -4.40 30.50 -11.23
C PHE A 106 -4.31 30.69 -12.75
N ASN A 107 -4.54 31.92 -13.24
CA ASN A 107 -4.64 32.19 -14.67
C ASN A 107 -3.36 31.84 -15.44
N GLU A 108 -2.20 32.04 -14.82
CA GLU A 108 -0.89 31.72 -15.40
C GLU A 108 -0.43 30.29 -15.08
N SER A 109 -1.27 29.50 -14.41
CA SER A 109 -0.87 28.20 -13.92
C SER A 109 -0.60 27.21 -15.05
N LYS A 110 0.37 26.34 -14.78
CA LYS A 110 0.85 25.31 -15.68
C LYS A 110 0.76 23.97 -14.99
N THR A 111 0.17 23.01 -15.70
CA THR A 111 0.15 21.61 -15.29
C THR A 111 1.05 20.80 -16.21
N THR A 112 1.81 19.87 -15.63
CA THR A 112 2.55 18.86 -16.39
C THR A 112 2.18 17.47 -15.88
N ILE A 113 1.89 16.56 -16.81
CA ILE A 113 1.46 15.19 -16.55
C ILE A 113 2.53 14.25 -17.06
N PHE A 114 3.02 13.39 -16.16
CA PHE A 114 3.97 12.32 -16.46
C PHE A 114 3.30 10.96 -16.22
N PRO A 115 3.12 10.14 -17.27
CA PRO A 115 2.70 8.75 -17.12
C PRO A 115 3.72 7.95 -16.30
N ILE A 116 3.26 7.28 -15.23
CA ILE A 116 4.11 6.37 -14.46
C ILE A 116 3.98 4.98 -15.07
N LEU A 117 5.05 4.52 -15.70
CA LEU A 117 5.14 3.21 -16.34
C LEU A 117 6.07 2.29 -15.54
N GLY A 118 5.78 1.01 -15.52
CA GLY A 118 6.69 -0.01 -15.01
C GLY A 118 6.31 -1.40 -15.50
N GLY A 119 7.31 -2.20 -15.86
CA GLY A 119 7.09 -3.59 -16.31
C GLY A 119 6.28 -3.69 -17.60
N GLY A 120 6.25 -2.62 -18.40
CA GLY A 120 5.42 -2.51 -19.60
C GLY A 120 3.97 -2.07 -19.35
N GLU A 121 3.57 -1.82 -18.11
CA GLU A 121 2.22 -1.40 -17.75
C GLU A 121 2.16 0.04 -17.23
N ARG A 122 0.98 0.66 -17.37
CA ARG A 122 0.65 1.94 -16.72
C ARG A 122 0.31 1.69 -15.25
N LEU A 123 1.10 2.27 -14.34
CA LEU A 123 0.98 2.07 -12.89
C LEU A 123 0.32 3.24 -12.16
N GLY A 124 0.34 4.44 -12.75
CA GLY A 124 -0.22 5.64 -12.15
C GLY A 124 0.16 6.89 -12.94
N THR A 125 0.01 8.05 -12.32
CA THR A 125 0.31 9.34 -12.93
C THR A 125 0.99 10.24 -11.91
N LEU A 126 2.07 10.89 -12.33
CA LEU A 126 2.71 11.97 -11.59
C LEU A 126 2.21 13.29 -12.21
N VAL A 127 1.63 14.16 -11.39
CA VAL A 127 1.08 15.45 -11.82
C VAL A 127 1.81 16.55 -11.07
N LEU A 128 2.35 17.51 -11.83
CA LEU A 128 3.02 18.71 -11.32
C LEU A 128 2.19 19.94 -11.66
N GLY A 129 2.09 20.88 -10.73
CA GLY A 129 1.39 22.16 -10.92
C GLY A 129 2.21 23.34 -10.40
N ARG A 130 2.44 24.35 -11.24
CA ARG A 130 3.08 25.62 -10.85
C ARG A 130 2.18 26.79 -11.25
N VAL A 131 2.20 27.90 -10.51
CA VAL A 131 1.25 29.01 -10.70
C VAL A 131 1.69 30.01 -11.79
N GLN A 132 2.99 30.20 -12.02
CA GLN A 132 3.47 31.26 -12.95
C GLN A 132 4.43 30.71 -14.01
N ASP A 133 5.54 30.09 -13.59
CA ASP A 133 6.58 29.73 -14.54
C ASP A 133 6.27 28.45 -15.34
N ASP A 134 6.61 28.46 -16.62
CA ASP A 134 6.59 27.28 -17.47
C ASP A 134 7.60 26.21 -16.97
N PHE A 135 7.25 24.95 -17.20
CA PHE A 135 8.14 23.81 -17.04
C PHE A 135 9.15 23.78 -18.20
N SER A 136 10.42 23.87 -17.84
CA SER A 136 11.55 23.77 -18.77
C SER A 136 11.91 22.31 -19.04
N GLU A 137 12.75 22.05 -20.06
CA GLU A 137 13.29 20.71 -20.32
C GLU A 137 13.97 20.10 -19.09
N ASN A 138 14.67 20.90 -18.29
CA ASN A 138 15.29 20.42 -17.05
C ASN A 138 14.26 19.88 -16.05
N ASP A 139 13.08 20.52 -15.98
CA ASP A 139 11.99 20.07 -15.12
C ASP A 139 11.34 18.79 -15.67
N LEU A 140 11.23 18.69 -17.00
CA LEU A 140 10.72 17.48 -17.66
C LEU A 140 11.65 16.28 -17.43
N VAL A 141 12.97 16.48 -17.54
CA VAL A 141 13.98 15.45 -17.23
C VAL A 141 13.83 14.97 -15.79
N LEU A 142 13.65 15.88 -14.83
CA LEU A 142 13.43 15.51 -13.42
C LEU A 142 12.11 14.78 -13.22
N GLY A 143 11.04 15.22 -13.88
CA GLY A 143 9.71 14.62 -13.78
C GLY A 143 9.65 13.21 -14.37
N GLU A 144 10.21 12.97 -15.55
CA GLU A 144 10.26 11.64 -16.17
C GLU A 144 11.18 10.69 -15.40
N TYR A 145 12.32 11.20 -14.91
CA TYR A 145 13.19 10.44 -14.03
C TYR A 145 12.46 10.03 -12.74
N ALA A 146 11.75 10.97 -12.11
CA ALA A 146 10.94 10.71 -10.92
C ALA A 146 9.82 9.71 -11.21
N ALA A 147 9.10 9.86 -12.32
CA ALA A 147 8.03 8.95 -12.73
C ALA A 147 8.54 7.51 -12.92
N THR A 148 9.70 7.34 -13.55
CA THR A 148 10.33 6.03 -13.74
C THR A 148 10.68 5.37 -12.40
N VAL A 149 11.30 6.14 -11.50
CA VAL A 149 11.65 5.69 -10.15
C VAL A 149 10.40 5.29 -9.35
N ILE A 150 9.36 6.13 -9.36
CA ILE A 150 8.10 5.83 -8.68
C ILE A 150 7.49 4.54 -9.24
N GLY A 151 7.54 4.33 -10.56
CA GLY A 151 7.09 3.11 -11.20
C GLY A 151 7.83 1.87 -10.71
N MET A 152 9.15 1.96 -10.55
CA MET A 152 9.97 0.87 -9.99
C MET A 152 9.58 0.54 -8.54
N GLU A 153 9.33 1.55 -7.70
CA GLU A 153 8.93 1.32 -6.31
C GLU A 153 7.52 0.74 -6.19
N ILE A 154 6.58 1.18 -7.03
CA ILE A 154 5.23 0.57 -7.09
C ILE A 154 5.33 -0.91 -7.48
N LEU A 155 6.17 -1.27 -8.46
CA LEU A 155 6.38 -2.67 -8.84
C LEU A 155 7.02 -3.48 -7.71
N ARG A 156 8.02 -2.91 -7.05
CA ARG A 156 8.72 -3.56 -5.94
C ARG A 156 7.78 -3.85 -4.78
N GLU A 157 6.90 -2.90 -4.43
CA GLU A 157 5.89 -3.09 -3.39
C GLU A 157 4.92 -4.23 -3.76
N LYS A 158 4.41 -4.25 -5.00
CA LYS A 158 3.57 -5.34 -5.49
C LYS A 158 4.28 -6.70 -5.48
N HIS A 159 5.55 -6.74 -5.90
CA HIS A 159 6.32 -7.98 -5.89
C HIS A 159 6.53 -8.50 -4.46
N ASN A 160 6.86 -7.61 -3.53
CA ASN A 160 7.01 -7.96 -2.12
C ASN A 160 5.69 -8.46 -1.51
N GLU A 161 4.55 -7.86 -1.88
CA GLU A 161 3.22 -8.32 -1.44
C GLU A 161 2.95 -9.75 -1.93
N VAL A 162 3.19 -10.02 -3.22
CA VAL A 162 3.02 -11.37 -3.80
C VAL A 162 3.98 -12.39 -3.17
N GLU A 163 5.24 -12.02 -2.96
CA GLU A 163 6.23 -12.87 -2.33
C GLU A 163 5.88 -13.17 -0.86
N GLN A 164 5.40 -12.17 -0.13
CA GLN A 164 4.95 -12.33 1.25
C GLN A 164 3.71 -13.23 1.30
N ASP A 165 2.75 -13.03 0.40
CA ASP A 165 1.57 -13.89 0.27
C ASP A 165 1.94 -15.36 -0.03
N ALA A 166 2.92 -15.58 -0.90
CA ALA A 166 3.43 -16.92 -1.21
C ALA A 166 4.11 -17.57 0.00
N ARG A 167 4.93 -16.80 0.74
CA ARG A 167 5.57 -17.25 1.98
C ARG A 167 4.55 -17.58 3.06
N ASP A 168 3.52 -16.76 3.21
CA ASP A 168 2.48 -16.96 4.20
C ASP A 168 1.66 -18.22 3.90
N LYS A 169 1.27 -18.43 2.63
CA LYS A 169 0.65 -19.69 2.18
C LYS A 169 1.53 -20.90 2.42
N ALA A 170 2.82 -20.84 2.07
CA ALA A 170 3.74 -21.95 2.28
C ALA A 170 3.88 -22.32 3.75
N ALA A 171 3.96 -21.33 4.63
CA ALA A 171 4.04 -21.54 6.06
C ALA A 171 2.72 -22.05 6.67
N ILE A 172 1.56 -21.58 6.18
CA ILE A 172 0.25 -22.15 6.55
C ILE A 172 0.21 -23.63 6.18
N ASN A 173 0.55 -23.98 4.94
CA ASN A 173 0.54 -25.36 4.46
C ASN A 173 1.49 -26.25 5.25
N MET A 174 2.69 -25.76 5.57
CA MET A 174 3.64 -26.49 6.41
C MET A 174 3.10 -26.70 7.83
N ALA A 175 2.43 -25.70 8.40
CA ALA A 175 1.83 -25.80 9.72
C ALA A 175 0.73 -26.87 9.74
N ILE A 176 -0.18 -26.84 8.77
CA ILE A 176 -1.29 -27.80 8.67
C ILE A 176 -0.77 -29.21 8.42
N SER A 177 0.16 -29.40 7.48
CA SER A 177 0.79 -30.71 7.20
C SER A 177 1.57 -31.29 8.40
N SER A 178 1.93 -30.46 9.39
CA SER A 178 2.59 -30.92 10.61
C SER A 178 1.61 -31.42 11.68
N LEU A 179 0.31 -31.12 11.54
CA LEU A 179 -0.73 -31.57 12.46
C LEU A 179 -1.10 -33.03 12.15
N SER A 180 -1.26 -33.83 13.20
CA SER A 180 -1.93 -35.12 13.12
C SER A 180 -3.44 -34.94 12.98
N TYR A 181 -4.16 -35.99 12.57
CA TYR A 181 -5.62 -35.96 12.40
C TYR A 181 -6.35 -35.39 13.63
N SER A 182 -6.06 -35.91 14.84
CA SER A 182 -6.66 -35.42 16.08
C SER A 182 -6.24 -34.00 16.46
N GLU A 183 -5.05 -33.55 16.04
CA GLU A 183 -4.62 -32.16 16.24
C GLU A 183 -5.34 -31.21 15.28
N SER A 184 -5.57 -31.61 14.02
CA SER A 184 -6.35 -30.83 13.05
C SER A 184 -7.79 -30.65 13.52
N GLU A 185 -8.44 -31.75 13.92
CA GLU A 185 -9.80 -31.75 14.48
C GLU A 185 -9.88 -30.85 15.73
N ALA A 186 -8.88 -30.91 16.61
CA ALA A 186 -8.81 -30.04 17.77
C ALA A 186 -8.71 -28.54 17.38
N ILE A 187 -7.92 -28.20 16.37
CA ILE A 187 -7.76 -26.82 15.88
C ILE A 187 -9.06 -26.27 15.30
N GLU A 188 -9.80 -27.08 14.52
CA GLU A 188 -11.10 -26.69 13.98
C GLU A 188 -12.06 -26.28 15.10
N HIS A 189 -12.24 -27.14 16.10
CA HIS A 189 -13.14 -26.84 17.21
C HIS A 189 -12.68 -25.66 18.07
N ILE A 190 -11.37 -25.44 18.19
CA ILE A 190 -10.83 -24.26 18.88
C ILE A 190 -11.25 -22.98 18.16
N PHE A 191 -11.10 -22.91 16.84
CA PHE A 191 -11.45 -21.71 16.09
C PHE A 191 -12.97 -21.53 15.91
N GLU A 192 -13.74 -22.61 15.87
CA GLU A 192 -15.21 -22.57 15.96
C GLU A 192 -15.67 -21.96 17.30
N GLU A 193 -15.04 -22.30 18.44
CA GLU A 193 -15.40 -21.75 19.75
C GLU A 193 -14.90 -20.31 19.96
N LEU A 194 -13.78 -19.93 19.35
CA LEU A 194 -13.28 -18.55 19.41
C LEU A 194 -14.18 -17.57 18.63
N GLY A 195 -14.83 -18.02 17.54
CA GLY A 195 -15.75 -17.20 16.75
C GLY A 195 -15.10 -15.98 16.08
N GLY A 196 -13.79 -16.01 15.86
CA GLY A 196 -13.03 -14.89 15.31
C GLY A 196 -11.53 -15.16 15.17
N LYS A 197 -10.79 -14.14 14.73
CA LYS A 197 -9.32 -14.19 14.51
C LYS A 197 -8.49 -14.06 15.79
N GLU A 198 -9.12 -13.69 16.89
CA GLU A 198 -8.48 -13.59 18.20
C GLU A 198 -9.46 -13.89 19.32
N GLY A 199 -8.95 -14.38 20.44
CA GLY A 199 -9.78 -14.62 21.62
C GLY A 199 -9.07 -15.42 22.71
N LEU A 200 -9.82 -15.69 23.78
CA LEU A 200 -9.34 -16.42 24.94
C LEU A 200 -9.79 -17.87 24.87
N LEU A 201 -8.82 -18.79 24.84
CA LEU A 201 -9.07 -20.22 24.85
C LEU A 201 -8.86 -20.82 26.24
N ILE A 202 -9.83 -21.60 26.70
CA ILE A 202 -9.71 -22.45 27.90
C ILE A 202 -9.59 -23.91 27.45
N ALA A 203 -8.35 -24.42 27.35
CA ALA A 203 -8.07 -25.73 26.79
C ALA A 203 -8.79 -26.89 27.49
N SER A 204 -9.05 -26.81 28.80
CA SER A 204 -9.81 -27.85 29.53
C SER A 204 -11.26 -27.93 29.06
N LYS A 205 -11.90 -26.78 28.83
CA LYS A 205 -13.30 -26.70 28.41
C LYS A 205 -13.49 -27.28 27.00
N VAL A 206 -12.53 -27.03 26.10
CA VAL A 206 -12.55 -27.58 24.74
C VAL A 206 -12.28 -29.08 24.76
N ALA A 207 -11.28 -29.53 25.54
CA ALA A 207 -10.96 -30.94 25.72
C ALA A 207 -12.18 -31.76 26.18
N ASP A 208 -12.89 -31.28 27.21
CA ASP A 208 -14.05 -31.98 27.78
C ASP A 208 -15.26 -32.01 26.82
N ARG A 209 -15.42 -30.98 25.98
CA ARG A 209 -16.53 -30.89 25.01
C ARG A 209 -16.32 -31.79 23.79
N VAL A 210 -15.11 -31.79 23.25
CA VAL A 210 -14.78 -32.50 21.99
C VAL A 210 -14.35 -33.95 22.27
N GLY A 211 -14.03 -34.29 23.53
CA GLY A 211 -13.56 -35.62 23.89
C GLY A 211 -12.09 -35.86 23.52
N ILE A 212 -11.30 -34.80 23.38
CA ILE A 212 -9.87 -34.86 23.03
C ILE A 212 -9.02 -34.55 24.27
N THR A 213 -7.83 -35.15 24.37
CA THR A 213 -6.92 -34.84 25.48
C THR A 213 -6.35 -33.42 25.40
N ARG A 214 -6.18 -32.76 26.56
CA ARG A 214 -5.56 -31.42 26.64
C ARG A 214 -4.18 -31.35 25.98
N SER A 215 -3.42 -32.44 25.97
CA SER A 215 -2.10 -32.51 25.33
C SER A 215 -2.16 -32.34 23.82
N VAL A 216 -3.20 -32.86 23.16
CA VAL A 216 -3.40 -32.70 21.71
C VAL A 216 -3.61 -31.22 21.37
N ILE A 217 -4.46 -30.53 22.12
CA ILE A 217 -4.71 -29.08 21.96
C ILE A 217 -3.42 -28.28 22.13
N VAL A 218 -2.67 -28.52 23.20
CA VAL A 218 -1.42 -27.78 23.48
C VAL A 218 -0.37 -28.03 22.41
N ASN A 219 -0.24 -29.27 21.92
CA ASN A 219 0.72 -29.61 20.86
C ASN A 219 0.33 -28.97 19.52
N ALA A 220 -0.96 -28.99 19.17
CA ALA A 220 -1.45 -28.36 17.95
C ALA A 220 -1.17 -26.85 17.95
N LEU A 221 -1.49 -26.16 19.04
CA LEU A 221 -1.21 -24.73 19.21
C LEU A 221 0.30 -24.43 19.14
N ARG A 222 1.14 -25.27 19.77
CA ARG A 222 2.60 -25.12 19.70
C ARG A 222 3.13 -25.27 18.26
N LYS A 223 2.59 -26.19 17.46
CA LYS A 223 2.98 -26.37 16.05
C LYS A 223 2.59 -25.16 15.21
N LEU A 224 1.37 -24.63 15.37
CA LEU A 224 0.92 -23.42 14.69
C LEU A 224 1.73 -22.17 15.08
N GLU A 225 2.07 -22.03 16.36
CA GLU A 225 2.90 -20.93 16.87
C GLU A 225 4.34 -21.04 16.33
N SER A 226 4.90 -22.25 16.27
CA SER A 226 6.25 -22.50 15.73
C SER A 226 6.35 -22.15 14.24
N ALA A 227 5.26 -22.34 13.47
CA ALA A 227 5.18 -21.94 12.06
C ALA A 227 4.84 -20.45 11.87
N GLY A 228 4.66 -19.70 12.96
CA GLY A 228 4.31 -18.28 12.94
C GLY A 228 2.91 -18.00 12.38
N VAL A 229 2.02 -18.99 12.39
CA VAL A 229 0.63 -18.86 11.93
C VAL A 229 -0.22 -18.15 12.98
N ILE A 230 0.05 -18.45 14.25
CA ILE A 230 -0.63 -17.85 15.40
C ILE A 230 0.39 -17.24 16.37
N GLU A 231 -0.10 -16.35 17.23
CA GLU A 231 0.54 -15.95 18.47
C GLU A 231 -0.25 -16.52 19.64
N SER A 232 0.45 -17.11 20.61
CA SER A 232 -0.17 -17.54 21.85
C SER A 232 0.44 -16.81 23.05
N ARG A 233 -0.41 -16.40 24.00
CA ARG A 233 0.02 -15.81 25.26
C ARG A 233 -0.72 -16.47 26.42
N SER A 234 0.01 -17.19 27.25
CA SER A 234 -0.54 -17.79 28.46
C SER A 234 -0.95 -16.71 29.47
N LEU A 235 -2.19 -16.77 29.95
CA LEU A 235 -2.72 -15.96 31.06
C LEU A 235 -2.88 -16.81 32.34
N GLY A 236 -2.16 -17.94 32.42
CA GLY A 236 -2.24 -18.87 33.53
C GLY A 236 -3.62 -19.51 33.65
N MET A 237 -4.23 -19.45 34.84
CA MET A 237 -5.54 -20.06 35.11
C MET A 237 -6.69 -19.46 34.31
N LYS A 238 -6.53 -18.27 33.74
CA LYS A 238 -7.55 -17.62 32.91
C LYS A 238 -7.63 -18.21 31.50
N GLY A 239 -6.63 -18.99 31.09
CA GLY A 239 -6.54 -19.58 29.74
C GLY A 239 -5.39 -19.00 28.93
N THR A 240 -5.43 -19.24 27.62
CA THR A 240 -4.43 -18.80 26.66
C THR A 240 -5.08 -17.86 25.67
N PHE A 241 -4.56 -16.64 25.54
CA PHE A 241 -4.96 -15.73 24.48
C PHE A 241 -4.31 -16.18 23.18
N ILE A 242 -5.11 -16.30 22.12
CA ILE A 242 -4.66 -16.71 20.79
C ILE A 242 -5.03 -15.61 19.81
N ARG A 243 -4.11 -15.31 18.89
CA ARG A 243 -4.35 -14.41 17.76
C ARG A 243 -3.78 -15.01 16.48
N VAL A 244 -4.57 -15.05 15.42
CA VAL A 244 -4.12 -15.46 14.09
C VAL A 244 -3.27 -14.35 13.48
N LYS A 245 -2.06 -14.68 13.01
CA LYS A 245 -1.16 -13.74 12.32
C LYS A 245 -1.38 -13.73 10.82
N LYS A 246 -1.73 -14.87 10.24
CA LYS A 246 -1.87 -15.06 8.79
C LYS A 246 -3.34 -15.23 8.44
N ASP A 247 -3.92 -14.22 7.81
CA ASP A 247 -5.36 -14.12 7.59
C ASP A 247 -5.95 -15.31 6.81
N LYS A 248 -5.20 -15.84 5.83
CA LYS A 248 -5.60 -16.96 4.97
C LYS A 248 -5.60 -18.32 5.67
N PHE A 249 -5.21 -18.38 6.95
CA PHE A 249 -5.12 -19.64 7.68
C PHE A 249 -6.48 -20.31 7.88
N LEU A 250 -7.48 -19.54 8.30
CA LEU A 250 -8.83 -20.07 8.56
C LEU A 250 -9.48 -20.57 7.27
N ASP A 251 -9.32 -19.81 6.18
CA ASP A 251 -9.84 -20.19 4.85
C ASP A 251 -9.21 -21.51 4.36
N GLU A 252 -7.89 -21.70 4.53
CA GLU A 252 -7.21 -22.93 4.11
C GLU A 252 -7.57 -24.13 5.00
N LEU A 253 -7.82 -23.88 6.30
CA LEU A 253 -8.31 -24.90 7.24
C LEU A 253 -9.72 -25.38 6.84
N GLU A 254 -10.62 -24.47 6.47
CA GLU A 254 -11.97 -24.82 5.99
C GLU A 254 -11.92 -25.56 4.65
N ARG A 255 -10.98 -25.23 3.75
CA ARG A 255 -10.86 -25.93 2.47
C ARG A 255 -10.53 -27.40 2.64
N LEU A 256 -9.65 -27.74 3.60
CA LEU A 256 -9.29 -29.12 3.90
C LEU A 256 -10.43 -29.94 4.52
N LYS A 257 -11.41 -29.28 5.16
CA LYS A 257 -12.65 -29.92 5.63
C LYS A 257 -13.56 -30.35 4.48
N SER A 258 -13.40 -29.73 3.31
CA SER A 258 -14.23 -29.91 2.12
C SER A 258 -13.68 -30.94 1.13
N GLU A 259 -12.46 -31.42 1.34
CA GLU A 259 -11.76 -32.46 0.56
C GLU A 259 -11.76 -33.80 1.30
#